data_AF-A0A7X9SWG3-F1
#
_entry.id   AF-A0A7X9SWG3-F1
#
_cell.length_a   1.000
_cell.length_b   1.000
_cell.length_c   1.000
_cell.angle_alpha   90.00
_cell.angle_beta   90.00
_cell.angle_gamma   90.00
#
_symmetry.space_group_name_H-M   'P 1'
#
loop_
_entity.id
_entity.type
_entity.pdbx_description
1 polymer ?
#
loop_
_entity_poly.entity_id
_entity_poly.type
_entity_poly.pdbx_seq_one_letter_code
_entity_poly.pdbx_strand_id
1 'polypeptide(L)'
;MLVIAIIVAVVGVSAAGIAAMNEMTERTERADCADRVIAHAKYPGGAEISDMRKAVAFLDDEDTETYSHGYRGEADFPNGFGVPVRMYFFCKVTPMGTMDVTVDEDFFI
;
A
#
# COMPACT_ATOMS: atom_id res chain seq x y z
N MET A 1 42.95 2.87 27.98
CA MET A 1 42.37 3.25 26.67
C MET A 1 41.30 2.25 26.25
N LEU A 2 40.19 2.15 26.99
CA LEU A 2 39.14 1.15 26.76
C LEU A 2 37.75 1.81 26.56
N VAL A 3 37.76 3.10 26.21
CA VAL A 3 36.54 3.92 26.05
C VAL A 3 36.20 4.15 24.57
N ILE A 4 37.13 3.82 23.66
CA ILE A 4 37.01 4.15 22.23
C ILE A 4 36.29 3.03 21.44
N ALA A 5 36.15 1.83 22.00
CA ALA A 5 35.51 0.70 21.31
C ALA A 5 33.97 0.75 21.31
N ILE A 6 33.34 1.60 22.13
CA ILE A 6 31.88 1.66 22.26
C ILE A 6 31.24 2.65 21.27
N ILE A 7 32.03 3.55 20.66
CA ILE A 7 31.48 4.64 19.82
C ILE A 7 31.23 4.18 18.37
N VAL A 8 31.78 3.05 17.93
CA VAL A 8 31.66 2.57 16.53
C VAL A 8 30.44 1.68 16.28
N ALA A 9 29.54 1.51 17.25
CA ALA A 9 28.30 0.76 17.05
C ALA A 9 27.13 1.59 16.49
N VAL A 10 27.27 2.93 16.39
CA VAL A 10 26.16 3.82 16.05
C VAL A 10 26.14 4.26 14.57
N VAL A 11 27.15 3.90 13.77
CA VAL A 11 27.22 4.33 12.36
C VAL A 11 27.38 3.13 11.44
N GLY A 12 26.49 2.16 11.60
CA GLY A 12 26.40 0.97 10.77
C GLY A 12 25.19 1.00 9.84
N VAL A 13 24.89 2.12 9.18
CA VAL A 13 23.94 2.13 8.06
C VAL A 13 24.64 1.46 6.87
N SER A 14 24.82 0.15 6.97
CA SER A 14 25.21 -0.70 5.85
C SER A 14 24.07 -0.65 4.83
N ALA A 15 24.38 -0.74 3.53
CA ALA A 15 23.38 -0.77 2.46
C ALA A 15 22.28 -1.84 2.69
N ALA A 16 22.57 -2.88 3.46
CA ALA A 16 21.61 -3.88 3.92
C ALA A 16 20.54 -3.30 4.88
N GLY A 17 20.90 -2.36 5.75
CA GLY A 17 19.95 -1.66 6.62
C GLY A 17 18.97 -0.79 5.84
N ILE A 18 19.43 -0.13 4.77
CA ILE A 18 18.57 0.68 3.89
C ILE A 18 17.61 -0.22 3.10
N ALA A 19 18.09 -1.34 2.55
CA ALA A 19 17.24 -2.30 1.83
C ALA A 19 16.17 -2.92 2.73
N ALA A 20 16.52 -3.30 3.96
CA ALA A 20 15.58 -3.86 4.93
C ALA A 20 14.50 -2.85 5.36
N MET A 21 14.85 -1.57 5.50
CA MET A 21 13.87 -0.52 5.79
C MET A 21 12.91 -0.32 4.62
N ASN A 22 13.39 -0.28 3.37
CA ASN A 22 12.53 -0.12 2.20
C ASN A 22 11.54 -1.29 2.04
N GLU A 23 11.98 -2.53 2.27
CA GLU A 23 11.11 -3.70 2.20
C GLU A 23 10.04 -3.69 3.31
N MET A 24 10.40 -3.23 4.51
CA MET A 24 9.45 -3.10 5.62
C MET A 24 8.40 -2.03 5.32
N THR A 25 8.82 -0.86 4.84
CA THR A 25 7.92 0.22 4.44
C THR A 25 6.95 -0.24 3.35
N GLU A 26 7.45 -0.89 2.30
CA GLU A 26 6.60 -1.38 1.21
C GLU A 26 5.57 -2.41 1.68
N ARG A 27 5.94 -3.29 2.62
CA ARG A 27 4.99 -4.26 3.22
C ARG A 27 3.93 -3.55 4.05
N THR A 28 4.31 -2.57 4.86
CA THR A 28 3.38 -1.80 5.69
C THR A 28 2.40 -1.01 4.83
N GLU A 29 2.89 -0.33 3.79
CA GLU A 29 2.04 0.41 2.85
C GLU A 29 1.09 -0.53 2.10
N ARG A 30 1.58 -1.71 1.66
CA ARG A 30 0.73 -2.71 1.01
C ARG A 30 -0.39 -3.21 1.93
N ALA A 31 -0.08 -3.43 3.21
CA ALA A 31 -1.06 -3.85 4.20
C ALA A 31 -2.08 -2.74 4.50
N ASP A 32 -1.64 -1.48 4.69
CA ASP A 32 -2.55 -0.33 4.90
C ASP A 32 -3.48 -0.13 3.69
N CYS A 33 -2.97 -0.29 2.46
CA CYS A 33 -3.79 -0.27 1.25
C CYS A 33 -4.85 -1.38 1.26
N ALA A 34 -4.44 -2.63 1.56
CA ALA A 34 -5.37 -3.75 1.63
C ALA A 34 -6.49 -3.49 2.67
N ASP A 35 -6.12 -3.11 3.89
CA ASP A 35 -7.08 -2.86 4.97
C ASP A 35 -8.07 -1.75 4.60
N ARG A 36 -7.59 -0.67 3.98
CA ARG A 36 -8.45 0.44 3.53
C ARG A 36 -9.35 0.05 2.38
N VAL A 37 -8.88 -0.71 1.40
CA VAL A 37 -9.71 -1.22 0.30
C VAL A 37 -10.81 -2.13 0.85
N ILE A 38 -10.46 -3.07 1.74
CA ILE A 38 -11.43 -3.96 2.39
C ILE A 38 -12.46 -3.17 3.22
N ALA A 39 -12.04 -2.08 3.87
CA ALA A 39 -12.94 -1.22 4.63
C ALA A 39 -13.96 -0.46 3.76
N HIS A 40 -13.72 -0.31 2.45
CA HIS A 40 -14.72 0.24 1.52
C HIS A 40 -15.83 -0.77 1.20
N ALA A 41 -15.57 -2.08 1.34
CA ALA A 41 -16.58 -3.09 1.05
C ALA A 41 -17.78 -2.94 2.00
N LYS A 42 -19.00 -3.01 1.45
CA LYS A 42 -20.23 -3.01 2.25
C LYS A 42 -20.28 -4.15 3.28
N TYR A 43 -19.60 -5.27 2.98
CA TYR A 43 -19.49 -6.43 3.85
C TYR A 43 -18.01 -6.86 3.98
N PRO A 44 -17.21 -6.19 4.83
CA PRO A 44 -15.75 -6.39 4.89
C PRO A 44 -15.34 -7.81 5.28
N GLY A 45 -16.13 -8.50 6.09
CA GLY A 45 -15.82 -9.84 6.59
C GLY A 45 -15.77 -10.95 5.53
N GLY A 46 -16.22 -10.68 4.30
CA GLY A 46 -16.07 -11.60 3.17
C GLY A 46 -15.37 -10.97 1.97
N ALA A 47 -14.81 -9.77 2.12
CA ALA A 47 -14.05 -9.10 1.08
C ALA A 47 -12.60 -9.62 1.07
N GLU A 48 -12.01 -9.74 -0.12
CA GLU A 48 -10.64 -10.24 -0.29
C GLU A 48 -9.90 -9.42 -1.35
N ILE A 49 -8.59 -9.25 -1.15
CA ILE A 49 -7.70 -8.71 -2.18
C ILE A 49 -7.25 -9.86 -3.08
N SER A 50 -7.71 -9.88 -4.33
CA SER A 50 -7.44 -10.94 -5.30
C SER A 50 -6.10 -10.75 -6.01
N ASP A 51 -5.75 -9.50 -6.33
CA ASP A 51 -4.43 -9.12 -6.84
C ASP A 51 -4.04 -7.74 -6.31
N MET A 52 -2.74 -7.52 -6.14
CA MET A 52 -2.20 -6.20 -5.82
C MET A 52 -0.74 -6.10 -6.26
N ARG A 53 -0.45 -5.03 -6.99
CA ARG A 53 0.89 -4.72 -7.49
C ARG A 53 1.23 -3.25 -7.29
N LYS A 54 2.51 -2.98 -7.09
CA LYS A 54 3.05 -1.62 -7.04
C LYS A 54 2.84 -0.94 -8.40
N ALA A 55 2.29 0.27 -8.38
CA ALA A 55 2.16 1.16 -9.51
C ALA A 55 3.21 2.26 -9.37
N VAL A 56 4.18 2.27 -10.28
CA VAL A 56 5.26 3.27 -10.32
C VAL A 56 4.95 4.43 -11.26
N ALA A 57 3.84 4.36 -12.00
CA ALA A 57 3.38 5.40 -12.90
C ALA A 57 1.92 5.71 -12.60
N PHE A 58 1.64 6.98 -12.34
CA PHE A 58 0.29 7.53 -12.30
C PHE A 58 -0.15 7.87 -13.72
N LEU A 59 -1.47 7.89 -13.95
CA LEU A 59 -2.03 8.16 -15.28
C LEU A 59 -2.08 9.66 -15.61
N ASP A 60 -2.05 10.52 -14.59
CA ASP A 60 -2.15 11.97 -14.71
C ASP A 60 -0.90 12.69 -14.16
N ASP A 61 -0.49 13.77 -14.82
CA ASP A 61 0.69 14.57 -14.41
C ASP A 61 0.48 15.20 -13.01
N GLU A 62 -0.74 15.59 -12.67
CA GLU A 62 -1.09 16.18 -11.36
C GLU A 62 -0.89 15.20 -10.20
N ASP A 63 -1.10 13.90 -10.46
CA ASP A 63 -0.82 12.83 -9.49
C ASP A 63 0.69 12.67 -9.26
N THR A 64 1.53 12.92 -10.27
CA THR A 64 2.99 12.77 -10.11
C THR A 64 3.63 13.87 -9.26
N GLU A 65 2.98 15.03 -9.15
CA GLU A 65 3.41 16.11 -8.24
C GLU A 65 3.00 15.84 -6.79
N THR A 66 1.89 15.11 -6.59
CA THR A 66 1.26 14.89 -5.28
C THR A 66 1.65 13.56 -4.65
N TYR A 67 1.95 12.55 -5.47
CA TYR A 67 2.16 11.17 -5.03
C TYR A 67 3.50 10.61 -5.50
N SER A 68 4.17 9.84 -4.64
CA SER A 68 5.46 9.23 -4.94
C SER A 68 5.34 7.89 -5.66
N HIS A 69 4.34 7.09 -5.30
CA HIS A 69 4.04 5.78 -5.88
C HIS A 69 2.63 5.34 -5.46
N GLY A 70 2.15 4.24 -6.02
CA GLY A 70 0.87 3.67 -5.63
C GLY A 70 0.83 2.16 -5.65
N TYR A 71 -0.36 1.62 -5.37
CA TYR A 71 -0.70 0.22 -5.50
C TYR A 71 -2.01 0.13 -6.28
N ARG A 72 -2.11 -0.86 -7.15
CA ARG A 72 -3.35 -1.13 -7.90
C ARG A 72 -3.62 -2.60 -7.95
N GLY A 73 -4.87 -2.97 -8.10
CA GLY A 73 -5.23 -4.38 -8.12
C GLY A 73 -6.71 -4.63 -8.26
N GLU A 74 -7.07 -5.86 -7.92
CA GLU A 74 -8.43 -6.39 -7.94
C GLU A 74 -8.80 -6.85 -6.53
N ALA A 75 -10.01 -6.54 -6.10
CA ALA A 75 -10.58 -7.03 -4.86
C ALA A 75 -11.96 -7.62 -5.12
N ASP A 76 -12.28 -8.73 -4.48
CA ASP A 76 -13.57 -9.38 -4.59
C ASP A 76 -14.43 -9.01 -3.38
N PHE A 77 -15.48 -8.22 -3.60
CA PHE A 77 -16.39 -7.74 -2.55
C PHE A 77 -17.72 -8.51 -2.63
N PRO A 78 -18.15 -9.16 -1.54
CA PRO A 78 -19.40 -9.92 -1.57
C PRO A 78 -20.59 -8.96 -1.65
N ASN A 79 -21.54 -9.29 -2.52
CA ASN A 79 -22.83 -8.59 -2.58
C ASN A 79 -23.79 -9.07 -1.49
N GLY A 80 -25.02 -8.55 -1.48
CA GLY A 80 -26.05 -8.92 -0.49
C GLY A 80 -26.47 -10.40 -0.49
N PHE A 81 -26.05 -11.19 -1.48
CA PHE A 81 -26.29 -12.63 -1.58
C PHE A 81 -25.03 -13.46 -1.26
N GLY A 82 -23.93 -12.82 -0.85
CA GLY A 82 -22.66 -13.47 -0.58
C GLY A 82 -21.87 -13.87 -1.83
N VAL A 83 -22.26 -13.38 -3.01
CA VAL A 83 -21.52 -13.63 -4.26
C VAL A 83 -20.43 -12.57 -4.40
N PRO A 84 -19.15 -12.95 -4.61
CA PRO A 84 -18.07 -12.00 -4.83
C PRO A 84 -18.27 -11.23 -6.14
N VAL A 85 -18.14 -9.91 -6.07
CA VAL A 85 -18.12 -8.98 -7.21
C VAL A 85 -16.73 -8.38 -7.28
N ARG A 86 -16.11 -8.45 -8.45
CA ARG A 86 -14.76 -7.95 -8.66
C ARG A 86 -14.73 -6.43 -8.83
N MET A 87 -13.90 -5.79 -8.04
CA MET A 87 -13.67 -4.35 -8.01
C MET A 87 -12.21 -4.07 -8.37
N TYR A 88 -11.98 -2.97 -9.09
CA TYR A 88 -10.64 -2.43 -9.29
C TYR A 88 -10.36 -1.37 -8.24
N PHE A 89 -9.14 -1.34 -7.72
CA PHE A 89 -8.73 -0.31 -6.78
C PHE A 89 -7.39 0.30 -7.14
N PHE A 90 -7.20 1.53 -6.65
CA PHE A 90 -5.95 2.26 -6.70
C PHE A 90 -5.70 2.94 -5.35
N CYS A 91 -4.55 2.69 -4.75
CA CYS A 91 -4.04 3.39 -3.58
C CYS A 91 -2.89 4.30 -4.02
N LYS A 92 -2.98 5.60 -3.75
CA LYS A 92 -1.93 6.58 -4.03
C LYS A 92 -1.20 6.94 -2.72
N VAL A 93 0.13 6.89 -2.73
CA VAL A 93 0.95 7.20 -1.56
C VAL A 93 1.66 8.53 -1.76
N THR A 94 1.49 9.45 -0.82
CA THR A 94 2.18 10.76 -0.85
C THR A 94 3.64 10.62 -0.39
N PRO A 95 4.51 11.59 -0.69
CA PRO A 95 5.88 11.62 -0.16
C PRO A 95 5.98 11.60 1.37
N MET A 96 4.90 11.96 2.08
CA MET A 96 4.82 11.93 3.55
C MET A 96 4.33 10.58 4.10
N GLY A 97 4.06 9.59 3.23
CA GLY A 97 3.56 8.27 3.60
C GLY A 97 2.06 8.23 3.90
N THR A 98 1.30 9.27 3.54
CA THR A 98 -0.18 9.23 3.63
C THR A 98 -0.75 8.53 2.41
N MET A 99 -1.92 7.91 2.56
CA MET A 99 -2.52 7.08 1.52
C MET A 99 -3.95 7.51 1.19
N ASP A 100 -4.18 7.75 -0.10
CA ASP A 100 -5.50 7.98 -0.67
C ASP A 100 -5.95 6.74 -1.43
N VAL A 101 -7.14 6.23 -1.10
CA VAL A 101 -7.67 5.00 -1.69
C VAL A 101 -8.87 5.33 -2.56
N THR A 102 -8.88 4.78 -3.76
CA THR A 102 -9.98 4.86 -4.71
C THR A 102 -10.37 3.44 -5.10
N VAL A 103 -11.64 3.10 -4.94
CA VAL A 103 -12.23 1.87 -5.45
C VAL A 103 -13.18 2.26 -6.56
N ASP A 104 -13.07 1.61 -7.71
CA ASP A 104 -13.95 1.86 -8.85
C ASP A 104 -15.30 1.19 -8.60
N GLU A 105 -16.27 1.97 -8.12
CA GLU A 105 -17.58 1.51 -7.67
C GLU A 105 -18.63 1.36 -8.78
N ASP A 106 -18.26 1.56 -10.06
CA ASP A 106 -19.20 1.64 -11.20
C ASP A 106 -19.97 0.34 -11.52
N PHE A 107 -19.78 -0.74 -10.73
CA PHE A 107 -20.44 -2.04 -10.90
C PHE A 107 -21.52 -2.37 -9.86
N PHE A 108 -21.92 -1.44 -8.99
CA PHE A 108 -23.09 -1.61 -8.11
C PHE A 108 -24.39 -1.19 -8.81
N ILE A 109 -24.84 -1.95 -9.81
CA ILE A 109 -26.23 -1.89 -10.33
C ILE A 109 -26.81 -3.30 -10.39
#